data_AF-A0A0F8YM03-F1
#
_entry.id   AF-A0A0F8YM03-F1
#
_cell.length_a   1.000
_cell.length_b   1.000
_cell.length_c   1.000
_cell.angle_alpha   90.00
_cell.angle_beta   90.00
_cell.angle_gamma   90.00
#
_symmetry.space_group_name_H-M   'P 1'
#
loop_
_entity.id
_entity.type
_entity.pdbx_description
1 polymer ?
#
loop_
_entity_poly.entity_id
_entity_poly.type
_entity_poly.pdbx_seq_one_letter_code
_entity_poly.pdbx_strand_id
1 'polypeptide(L)'
;MGSGCVIRWGKRVVVLTARHVIMNGRRVFIRHRLRSIRCRVLGVDKKWDVAILEPENTEGLRVVQLASFKSSRLKIGERVESCGFGNPENKLAANSGLLRQY
;
A
#
# COMPACT_ATOMS: atom_id res chain seq x y z
N MET A 1 4.60 -1.92 12.33
CA MET A 1 3.48 -2.39 11.46
C MET A 1 2.96 -1.21 10.68
N GLY A 2 2.48 -1.43 9.46
CA GLY A 2 1.92 -0.39 8.61
C GLY A 2 1.03 -1.00 7.54
N SER A 3 0.67 -0.19 6.54
CA SER A 3 -0.21 -0.59 5.44
C SER A 3 0.49 -0.58 4.10
N GLY A 4 -0.09 -1.32 3.15
CA GLY A 4 0.32 -1.29 1.76
C GLY A 4 -0.81 -1.67 0.83
N CYS A 5 -0.66 -1.31 -0.44
CA CYS A 5 -1.61 -1.63 -1.49
C CYS A 5 -1.05 -2.74 -2.37
N VAL A 6 -1.84 -3.80 -2.59
CA VAL A 6 -1.50 -4.84 -3.55
C VAL A 6 -1.83 -4.34 -4.94
N ILE A 7 -0.84 -4.21 -5.83
CA ILE A 7 -1.01 -3.71 -7.19
C ILE A 7 -0.50 -4.72 -8.22
N ARG A 8 -0.90 -4.55 -9.48
CA ARG A 8 -0.28 -5.24 -10.61
C ARG A 8 0.80 -4.35 -11.22
N TRP A 9 2.02 -4.88 -11.34
CA TRP A 9 3.13 -4.21 -12.00
C TRP A 9 3.66 -5.10 -13.13
N GLY A 10 3.27 -4.75 -14.36
CA GLY A 10 3.43 -5.64 -15.52
C GLY A 10 2.70 -6.97 -15.29
N LYS A 11 3.45 -8.08 -15.32
CA LYS A 11 2.93 -9.43 -15.04
C LYS A 11 2.97 -9.82 -13.56
N ARG A 12 3.57 -9.00 -12.69
CA ARG A 12 3.77 -9.32 -11.26
C ARG A 12 2.65 -8.73 -10.40
N VAL A 13 2.40 -9.38 -9.27
CA VAL A 13 1.61 -8.83 -8.16
C VAL A 13 2.58 -8.42 -7.07
N VAL A 14 2.55 -7.13 -6.70
CA VAL A 14 3.47 -6.56 -5.71
C VAL A 14 2.69 -5.75 -4.68
N VAL A 15 3.34 -5.44 -3.57
CA VAL A 15 2.80 -4.53 -2.55
C VAL A 15 3.60 -3.24 -2.56
N LEU A 16 2.92 -2.12 -2.75
CA LEU A 16 3.48 -0.80 -2.49
C LEU A 16 3.22 -0.44 -1.03
N THR A 17 4.25 0.01 -0.33
CA THR A 17 4.16 0.50 1.04
C THR A 17 5.16 1.64 1.24
N ALA A 18 5.11 2.29 2.39
CA ALA A 18 6.11 3.29 2.73
C ALA A 18 7.42 2.63 3.17
N ARG A 19 8.57 3.19 2.77
CA ARG A 19 9.89 2.64 3.12
C ARG A 19 10.10 2.66 4.63
N HIS A 20 9.67 3.71 5.34
CA HIS A 20 9.81 3.76 6.80
C HIS A 20 9.13 2.60 7.53
N VAL A 21 8.09 1.98 6.94
CA VAL A 21 7.39 0.82 7.53
C VAL A 21 8.29 -0.42 7.58
N ILE A 22 9.24 -0.57 6.65
CA ILE A 22 10.07 -1.78 6.50
C ILE A 22 11.53 -1.59 6.89
N MET A 23 11.97 -0.36 7.18
CA MET A 23 13.39 0.03 7.22
C MET A 23 14.27 -0.75 8.21
N ASN A 24 13.68 -1.28 9.29
CA ASN A 24 14.40 -2.02 10.34
C ASN A 24 13.97 -3.49 10.42
N GLY A 25 13.17 -3.97 9.45
CA GLY A 25 12.66 -5.33 9.44
C GLY A 25 13.65 -6.32 8.82
N ARG A 26 14.11 -7.31 9.60
CA ARG A 26 14.90 -8.44 9.05
C ARG A 26 14.09 -9.33 8.11
N ARG A 27 12.78 -9.41 8.34
CA ARG A 27 11.81 -10.17 7.54
C ARG A 27 10.55 -9.32 7.42
N VAL A 28 9.96 -9.30 6.23
CA VAL A 28 8.73 -8.56 5.95
C VAL A 28 7.62 -9.54 5.65
N PHE A 29 6.50 -9.38 6.34
CA PHE A 29 5.28 -10.15 6.11
C PHE A 29 4.14 -9.17 5.87
N ILE A 30 3.28 -9.49 4.91
CA ILE A 30 1.97 -8.85 4.81
C ILE A 30 0.93 -9.74 5.49
N ARG A 31 -0.09 -9.12 6.06
CA ARG A 31 -1.28 -9.84 6.50
C ARG A 31 -2.46 -9.43 5.63
N HIS A 32 -3.05 -10.41 4.94
CA HIS A 32 -4.24 -10.21 4.12
C HIS A 32 -5.33 -11.17 4.62
N ARG A 33 -6.43 -10.62 5.14
CA ARG A 33 -7.44 -11.38 5.89
C ARG A 33 -6.78 -12.13 7.06
N LEU A 34 -6.88 -13.46 7.09
CA LEU A 34 -6.31 -14.34 8.11
C LEU A 34 -4.94 -14.94 7.72
N ARG A 35 -4.39 -14.58 6.55
CA ARG A 35 -3.13 -15.15 6.05
C ARG A 35 -1.98 -14.17 6.25
N SER A 36 -0.88 -14.68 6.76
CA SER A 36 0.43 -14.01 6.75
C SER A 36 1.25 -14.54 5.60
N ILE A 37 1.75 -13.65 4.74
CA ILE A 37 2.52 -14.01 3.54
C ILE A 37 3.87 -13.32 3.64
N ARG A 38 4.94 -14.10 3.57
CA ARG A 38 6.31 -13.55 3.53
C ARG A 38 6.53 -12.81 2.23
N CYS A 39 7.25 -11.70 2.31
CA CYS A 39 7.57 -10.88 1.16
C CYS A 39 9.08 -10.66 1.05
N ARG A 40 9.55 -10.60 -0.19
CA ARG A 40 10.89 -10.13 -0.55
C ARG A 40 10.84 -8.65 -0.88
N VAL A 41 11.82 -7.88 -0.40
CA VAL A 41 11.95 -6.47 -0.81
C VAL A 41 12.56 -6.44 -2.21
N LEU A 42 11.85 -5.86 -3.18
CA LEU A 42 12.36 -5.68 -4.54
C LEU A 42 13.19 -4.42 -4.70
N GLY A 43 12.80 -3.35 -3.98
CA GLY A 43 13.48 -2.06 -4.04
C GLY A 43 12.86 -1.06 -3.09
N VAL A 44 13.63 -0.01 -2.79
CA VAL A 44 13.20 1.12 -1.97
C VAL A 44 13.65 2.42 -2.61
N ASP A 45 12.84 3.46 -2.45
CA ASP A 45 13.18 4.83 -2.81
C ASP A 45 13.17 5.69 -1.55
N LYS A 46 14.31 6.32 -1.23
CA LYS A 46 14.46 7.17 -0.03
C LYS A 46 13.84 8.55 -0.23
N LYS A 47 13.82 9.08 -1.46
CA LYS A 47 13.31 10.43 -1.77
C LYS A 47 11.79 10.49 -1.62
N TRP A 48 11.11 9.46 -2.09
CA TRP A 48 9.65 9.36 -2.07
C TRP A 48 9.10 8.53 -0.90
N ASP A 49 10.00 7.95 -0.09
CA ASP A 49 9.67 7.05 1.01
C ASP A 49 8.79 5.87 0.58
N VAL A 50 9.14 5.23 -0.53
CA VAL A 50 8.39 4.09 -1.10
C VAL A 50 9.20 2.81 -1.03
N ALA A 51 8.54 1.68 -0.79
CA ALA A 51 9.09 0.34 -0.91
C ALA A 51 8.18 -0.55 -1.75
N ILE A 52 8.80 -1.43 -2.55
CA ILE A 52 8.11 -2.44 -3.35
C ILE A 52 8.43 -3.81 -2.77
N LEU A 53 7.39 -4.58 -2.45
CA LEU A 53 7.51 -5.93 -1.90
C LEU A 53 6.90 -6.96 -2.86
N GLU A 54 7.51 -8.12 -2.99
CA GLU A 54 7.01 -9.27 -3.74
C GLU A 54 6.56 -10.36 -2.78
N PRO A 55 5.25 -10.67 -2.69
CA PRO A 55 4.75 -11.79 -1.90
C PRO A 55 5.21 -13.13 -2.47
N GLU A 56 5.63 -14.07 -1.60
CA GLU A 56 6.01 -15.43 -2.02
C GLU A 56 4.82 -16.24 -2.57
N ASN A 57 3.58 -15.91 -2.15
CA ASN A 57 2.35 -16.49 -2.67
C ASN A 57 1.32 -15.38 -2.92
N THR A 58 0.80 -15.31 -4.15
CA THR A 58 -0.17 -14.29 -4.57
C THR A 58 -1.61 -14.80 -4.65
N GLU A 59 -1.84 -16.09 -4.39
CA GLU A 59 -3.15 -16.73 -4.48
C GLU A 59 -4.15 -16.08 -3.52
N GLY A 60 -5.27 -15.62 -4.07
CA GLY A 60 -6.35 -14.97 -3.31
C GLY A 60 -6.06 -13.53 -2.89
N LEU A 61 -4.93 -12.93 -3.31
CA LEU A 61 -4.69 -11.50 -3.13
C LEU A 61 -5.58 -10.70 -4.08
N ARG A 62 -6.30 -9.71 -3.54
CA ARG A 62 -7.06 -8.76 -4.34
C ARG A 62 -6.17 -7.58 -4.71
N VAL A 63 -6.02 -7.37 -6.01
CA VAL A 63 -5.23 -6.29 -6.58
C VAL A 63 -6.11 -5.05 -6.73
N VAL A 64 -5.64 -3.90 -6.28
CA VAL A 64 -6.32 -2.62 -6.52
C VAL A 64 -6.00 -2.10 -7.92
N GLN A 65 -6.99 -1.44 -8.54
CA GLN A 65 -6.78 -0.74 -9.79
C GLN A 65 -6.17 0.63 -9.51
N LEU A 66 -5.06 0.94 -10.18
CA LEU A 66 -4.49 2.27 -10.15
C LEU A 66 -5.22 3.16 -11.15
N ALA A 67 -5.62 4.34 -10.72
CA ALA A 67 -6.15 5.36 -11.62
C ALA A 67 -5.09 5.73 -12.66
N SER A 68 -5.51 5.86 -13.93
CA SER A 68 -4.64 6.33 -15.01
C SER A 68 -4.23 7.79 -14.77
N PHE A 69 -3.09 8.23 -15.32
CA PHE A 69 -2.61 9.62 -15.20
C PHE A 69 -3.62 10.68 -15.67
N LYS A 70 -4.52 10.34 -16.59
CA LYS A 70 -5.58 11.25 -17.07
C LYS A 70 -6.77 11.34 -16.10
N SER A 71 -7.02 10.29 -15.32
CA SER A 71 -8.09 10.20 -14.31
C SER A 71 -7.60 10.44 -12.88
N SER A 72 -6.28 10.63 -12.67
CA SER A 72 -5.66 10.79 -11.35
C SER A 72 -5.50 12.26 -10.93
N ARG A 73 -5.91 13.22 -11.76
CA ARG A 73 -5.98 14.63 -11.36
C ARG A 73 -7.23 14.82 -10.53
N LEU A 74 -7.09 14.56 -9.23
CA LEU A 74 -8.11 14.91 -8.26
C LEU A 74 -8.37 16.41 -8.34
N LYS A 75 -9.65 16.79 -8.40
CA LYS A 75 -10.06 18.19 -8.41
C LYS A 75 -10.34 18.66 -6.99
N ILE A 76 -10.09 19.95 -6.73
CA ILE A 76 -10.54 20.58 -5.50
C ILE A 76 -12.05 20.38 -5.36
N GLY A 77 -12.50 19.99 -4.17
CA GLY A 77 -13.89 19.64 -3.88
C GLY A 77 -14.26 18.19 -4.18
N GLU A 78 -13.41 17.38 -4.81
CA GLU A 78 -13.66 15.94 -4.95
C GLU A 78 -13.51 15.23 -3.61
N ARG A 79 -14.38 14.24 -3.37
CA ARG A 79 -14.29 13.39 -2.19
C ARG A 79 -13.14 12.40 -2.35
N VAL A 80 -12.28 12.35 -1.36
CA VAL A 80 -11.18 11.39 -1.24
C VAL A 80 -11.35 10.56 0.02
N GLU A 81 -10.93 9.30 -0.08
CA GLU A 81 -10.89 8.37 1.03
C GLU A 81 -9.45 7.89 1.21
N SER A 82 -9.04 7.78 2.47
CA SER A 82 -7.78 7.16 2.85
C SER A 82 -8.09 6.03 3.80
N CYS A 83 -7.43 4.89 3.62
CA CYS A 83 -7.62 3.74 4.49
C CYS A 83 -6.30 3.01 4.73
N GLY A 84 -6.18 2.44 5.93
CA GLY A 84 -5.02 1.67 6.33
C GLY A 84 -5.17 1.04 7.70
N PHE A 85 -4.43 -0.03 7.93
CA PHE A 85 -4.17 -0.64 9.21
C PHE A 85 -2.88 -0.07 9.83
N GLY A 86 -2.95 0.30 11.11
CA GLY A 86 -1.83 0.85 11.88
C GLY A 86 -1.62 0.14 13.22
N ASN A 87 -0.45 0.35 13.81
CA ASN A 87 -0.14 -0.04 15.19
C ASN A 87 -0.69 1.03 16.16
N PRO A 88 -1.16 0.71 17.39
CA PRO A 88 -1.13 -0.57 18.10
C PRO A 88 -2.34 -1.49 17.91
N GLU A 89 -3.49 -0.96 17.50
CA GLU A 89 -4.75 -1.73 17.59
C GLU A 89 -5.02 -2.60 16.37
N ASN A 90 -4.26 -2.41 15.29
CA ASN A 90 -4.43 -3.15 14.06
C ASN A 90 -5.88 -3.09 13.51
N LYS A 91 -6.57 -2.00 13.84
CA LYS A 91 -7.89 -1.66 13.33
C LYS A 91 -7.73 -0.91 12.02
N LEU A 92 -8.75 -1.04 11.17
CA LEU A 92 -8.86 -0.22 9.97
C LEU A 92 -9.12 1.23 10.40
N ALA A 93 -8.18 2.11 10.09
CA ALA A 93 -8.43 3.54 10.07
C ALA A 93 -8.88 3.91 8.66
N ALA A 94 -10.05 4.53 8.55
CA ALA A 94 -10.58 5.06 7.31
C ALA A 94 -11.02 6.51 7.54
N ASN A 95 -10.54 7.42 6.71
CA ASN A 95 -10.94 8.82 6.73
C ASN A 95 -11.49 9.20 5.36
N SER A 96 -12.53 10.03 5.33
CA SER A 96 -13.05 10.63 4.10
C SER A 96 -13.11 12.14 4.24
N GLY A 97 -12.88 12.85 3.15
CA GLY A 97 -12.90 14.31 3.14
C GLY A 97 -12.96 14.85 1.71
N LEU A 98 -13.14 16.17 1.59
CA LEU A 98 -13.01 16.83 0.30
C LEU A 98 -11.56 17.28 0.12
N LEU A 99 -11.02 17.11 -1.08
CA LEU A 99 -9.71 17.67 -1.44
C LEU A 99 -9.79 19.19 -1.36
N ARG A 100 -8.91 19.80 -0.55
CA ARG A 100 -8.79 21.25 -0.40
C ARG A 100 -7.46 21.73 -0.96
N GLN A 101 -7.43 22.98 -1.40
CA GLN A 101 -6.18 23.66 -1.73
C GLN A 101 -5.49 24.06 -0.42
N TYR A 102 -4.21 23.73 -0.29
CA TYR A 102 -3.34 24.17 0.79
C TYR A 102 -2.62 25.46 0.39
#